data_AF-A0A957PDL7-F1
#
_entry.id   AF-A0A957PDL7-F1
#
_cell.length_a   1.000
_cell.length_b   1.000
_cell.length_c   1.000
_cell.angle_alpha   90.00
_cell.angle_beta   90.00
_cell.angle_gamma   90.00
#
_symmetry.space_group_name_H-M   'P 1'
#
loop_
_entity.id
_entity.type
_entity.pdbx_description
1 polymer ?
#
loop_
_entity_poly.entity_id
_entity_poly.type
_entity_poly.pdbx_seq_one_letter_code
_entity_poly.pdbx_strand_id
1 'polypeptide(L)'
;MQHVNDDFDSPWKNAIEWYFAEFMAFFFPVAHQGVDWSVPVEFLDKELQQVVRDAELGRRYADKLAKVFKKDGSEQWVYVHIEVQGGHETDFEQRVYTYNYRLFDRYNRYVASFVVLADESAKTQNSISCAGCMNQVMHGMI
;
A
#
# COMPACT_ATOMS: atom_id res chain seq x y z
N MET A 1 17.95 12.70 28.37
CA MET A 1 17.85 13.66 27.26
C MET A 1 16.76 13.17 26.34
N GLN A 2 15.74 14.01 26.11
CA GLN A 2 14.66 13.75 25.16
C GLN A 2 15.25 13.66 23.75
N HIS A 3 14.93 12.60 23.01
CA HIS A 3 15.14 12.60 21.57
C HIS A 3 14.03 13.46 20.94
N VAL A 4 14.46 14.53 20.28
CA VAL A 4 13.62 15.38 19.44
C VAL A 4 13.22 14.60 18.19
N ASN A 5 11.94 14.70 17.84
CA ASN A 5 11.20 14.19 16.69
C ASN A 5 12.00 14.17 15.38
N ASP A 6 11.85 13.11 14.59
CA ASP A 6 12.16 13.13 13.16
C ASP A 6 10.86 12.93 12.36
N ASP A 7 10.14 14.05 12.24
CA ASP A 7 8.84 14.26 11.59
C ASP A 7 8.89 14.12 10.05
N PHE A 8 9.87 13.38 9.52
CA PHE A 8 10.11 13.22 8.09
C PHE A 8 9.21 12.17 7.41
N ASP A 9 8.49 11.37 8.20
CA ASP A 9 7.52 10.39 7.72
C ASP A 9 6.16 11.06 7.35
N SER A 10 5.88 12.21 7.97
CA SER A 10 4.64 12.98 7.82
C SER A 10 4.40 13.51 6.38
N PRO A 11 5.38 14.07 5.64
CA PRO A 11 5.12 14.65 4.33
C PRO A 11 4.71 13.63 3.26
N TRP A 12 5.35 12.46 3.23
CA TRP A 12 5.02 11.42 2.24
C TRP A 12 3.67 10.78 2.53
N LYS A 13 3.36 10.52 3.81
CA LYS A 13 2.04 10.00 4.21
C LYS A 13 0.92 10.98 3.88
N ASN A 14 1.11 12.26 4.19
CA ASN A 14 0.13 13.31 3.87
C ASN A 14 -0.01 13.50 2.35
N ALA A 15 1.09 13.42 1.59
CA ALA A 15 1.05 13.52 0.13
C ALA A 15 0.26 12.35 -0.50
N ILE A 16 0.46 11.12 -0.02
CA ILE A 16 -0.32 9.97 -0.50
C ILE A 16 -1.81 10.16 -0.20
N GLU A 17 -2.16 10.66 0.99
CA GLU A 17 -3.56 10.90 1.34
C GLU A 17 -4.21 11.96 0.46
N TRP A 18 -3.53 13.09 0.24
CA TRP A 18 -4.07 14.21 -0.54
C TRP A 18 -4.13 13.93 -2.03
N TYR A 19 -3.24 13.08 -2.54
CA TYR A 19 -3.09 12.79 -3.96
C TYR A 19 -3.25 11.29 -4.26
N PHE A 20 -4.11 10.59 -3.51
CA PHE A 20 -4.20 9.12 -3.63
C PHE A 20 -4.65 8.66 -5.01
N ALA A 21 -5.61 9.37 -5.61
CA ALA A 21 -6.09 9.07 -6.95
C ALA A 21 -4.98 9.26 -7.99
N GLU A 22 -4.29 10.39 -7.94
CA GLU A 22 -3.17 10.70 -8.83
C GLU A 22 -1.99 9.75 -8.64
N PHE A 23 -1.70 9.37 -7.39
CA PHE A 23 -0.70 8.36 -7.04
C PHE A 23 -1.03 7.01 -7.70
N MET A 24 -2.27 6.54 -7.55
CA MET A 24 -2.72 5.29 -8.16
C MET A 24 -2.73 5.40 -9.69
N ALA A 25 -3.09 6.55 -10.26
CA ALA A 25 -3.06 6.78 -11.70
C ALA A 25 -1.63 6.68 -12.26
N PHE A 26 -0.65 7.22 -11.53
CA PHE A 26 0.74 7.28 -11.96
C PHE A 26 1.45 5.93 -11.86
N PHE A 27 1.36 5.26 -10.69
CA PHE A 27 2.09 4.01 -10.45
C PHE A 27 1.31 2.75 -10.85
N PHE A 28 -0.02 2.78 -10.78
CA PHE A 28 -0.89 1.60 -10.97
C PHE A 28 -2.10 1.91 -11.86
N PRO A 29 -1.89 2.37 -13.12
CA PRO A 29 -2.96 2.89 -13.98
C PRO A 29 -4.10 1.90 -14.23
N VAL A 30 -3.79 0.60 -14.25
CA VAL A 30 -4.76 -0.50 -14.39
C VAL A 30 -5.69 -0.55 -13.18
N ALA A 31 -5.15 -0.62 -11.96
CA ALA A 31 -5.96 -0.61 -10.74
C ALA A 31 -6.76 0.69 -10.61
N HIS A 32 -6.17 1.83 -10.96
CA HIS A 32 -6.85 3.12 -10.95
C HIS A 32 -8.11 3.15 -11.83
N GLN A 33 -8.08 2.51 -13.00
CA GLN A 33 -9.25 2.45 -13.89
C GLN A 33 -10.44 1.67 -13.31
N GLY A 34 -10.18 0.75 -12.37
CA GLY A 34 -11.22 -0.05 -11.71
C GLY A 34 -11.93 0.67 -10.56
N VAL A 35 -11.34 1.74 -10.03
CA VAL A 35 -11.86 2.51 -8.89
C VAL A 35 -12.85 3.58 -9.35
N ASP A 36 -13.90 3.78 -8.58
CA ASP A 36 -14.83 4.90 -8.69
C ASP A 36 -14.34 6.08 -7.83
N TRP A 37 -13.63 7.00 -8.48
CA TRP A 37 -13.07 8.21 -7.85
C TRP A 37 -14.10 9.29 -7.53
N SER A 38 -15.38 9.09 -7.89
CA SER A 38 -16.45 9.98 -7.45
C SER A 38 -16.83 9.75 -5.99
N VAL A 39 -16.48 8.58 -5.44
CA VAL A 39 -16.68 8.24 -4.03
C VAL A 39 -15.43 8.61 -3.23
N PRO A 40 -15.56 9.34 -2.11
CA PRO A 40 -14.42 9.65 -1.25
C PRO A 40 -13.72 8.38 -0.75
N VAL A 41 -12.39 8.40 -0.81
CA VAL A 41 -11.54 7.36 -0.24
C VAL A 41 -11.57 7.47 1.28
N GLU A 42 -11.74 6.34 1.97
CA GLU A 42 -11.63 6.28 3.43
C GLU A 42 -10.29 5.64 3.82
N PHE A 43 -9.45 6.37 4.53
CA PHE A 43 -8.20 5.84 5.05
C PHE A 43 -8.41 5.10 6.38
N LEU A 44 -7.85 3.90 6.46
CA LEU A 44 -8.03 2.93 7.54
C LEU A 44 -6.76 2.84 8.40
N ASP A 45 -6.28 4.00 8.89
CA ASP A 45 -5.02 4.10 9.63
C ASP A 45 -5.05 3.30 10.94
N LYS A 46 -6.20 3.27 11.62
CA LYS A 46 -6.37 2.55 12.89
C LYS A 46 -6.28 1.04 12.67
N GLU A 47 -6.81 0.56 11.56
CA GLU A 47 -6.79 -0.84 11.15
C GLU A 47 -5.37 -1.25 10.74
N LEU A 48 -4.67 -0.37 10.01
CA LEU A 48 -3.29 -0.59 9.62
C LEU A 48 -2.36 -0.64 10.84
N GLN A 49 -2.50 0.28 11.79
CA GLN A 49 -1.72 0.30 13.04
C GLN A 49 -1.89 -0.98 13.87
N GLN A 50 -3.00 -1.71 13.72
CA GLN A 50 -3.23 -2.96 14.43
C GLN A 50 -2.47 -4.17 13.86
N VAL A 51 -2.00 -4.09 12.62
CA VAL A 51 -1.30 -5.19 11.93
C VAL A 51 0.19 -4.92 11.73
N VAL A 52 0.56 -3.64 11.62
CA VAL A 52 1.95 -3.18 11.61
C VAL A 52 2.45 -3.19 13.06
N ARG A 53 3.42 -4.05 13.37
CA ARG A 53 4.20 -3.92 14.61
C ARG A 53 5.34 -2.97 14.33
N ASP A 54 5.74 -2.16 15.33
CA ASP A 54 6.82 -1.17 15.29
C ASP A 54 7.84 -1.53 14.21
N ALA A 55 7.71 -0.87 13.05
CA ALA A 55 8.67 -1.00 11.98
C ALA A 55 10.03 -0.59 12.55
N GLU A 56 11.07 -1.37 12.25
CA GLU A 56 12.38 -1.20 12.87
C GLU A 56 12.82 0.28 12.82
N LEU A 57 13.15 0.82 14.01
CA LEU A 57 13.64 2.19 14.16
C LEU A 57 14.75 2.46 13.14
N GLY A 58 14.53 3.41 12.23
CA GLY A 58 15.57 3.94 11.34
C GLY A 58 15.24 3.96 9.84
N ARG A 59 14.16 3.30 9.38
CA ARG A 59 13.72 3.37 7.97
C ARG A 59 12.39 4.12 7.84
N ARG A 60 12.25 4.90 6.76
CA ARG A 60 11.06 5.71 6.46
C ARG A 60 10.15 4.93 5.52
N TYR A 61 9.07 4.37 6.06
CA TYR A 61 8.04 3.65 5.29
C TYR A 61 6.76 4.49 5.23
N ALA A 62 6.30 4.79 4.02
CA ALA A 62 4.99 5.42 3.84
C ALA A 62 3.93 4.34 3.54
N ASP A 63 3.43 3.73 4.61
CA ASP A 63 2.34 2.77 4.58
C ASP A 63 0.97 3.46 4.65
N LYS A 64 0.04 3.06 3.77
CA LYS A 64 -1.37 3.46 3.82
C LYS A 64 -2.31 2.31 3.51
N LEU A 65 -3.44 2.29 4.21
CA LEU A 65 -4.56 1.39 3.94
C LEU A 65 -5.77 2.25 3.59
N ALA A 66 -6.38 1.98 2.45
CA ALA A 66 -7.51 2.72 1.94
C ALA A 66 -8.66 1.77 1.61
N LYS A 67 -9.87 2.20 1.94
CA LYS A 67 -11.11 1.62 1.45
C LYS A 67 -11.57 2.43 0.26
N VAL A 68 -11.76 1.75 -0.87
CA VAL A 68 -12.25 2.33 -2.12
C VAL A 68 -13.47 1.58 -2.60
N PHE A 69 -14.24 2.23 -3.47
CA PHE A 69 -15.32 1.58 -4.21
C PHE A 69 -14.87 1.33 -5.64
N LYS A 70 -15.14 0.13 -6.15
CA LYS A 70 -14.99 -0.17 -7.57
C LYS A 70 -16.17 0.40 -8.36
N LYS A 71 -16.00 0.55 -9.67
CA LYS A 71 -17.08 1.00 -10.59
C LYS A 71 -18.33 0.11 -10.58
N ASP A 72 -18.20 -1.13 -10.14
CA ASP A 72 -19.34 -2.06 -9.94
C ASP A 72 -20.07 -1.85 -8.60
N GLY A 73 -19.66 -0.87 -7.79
CA GLY A 73 -20.22 -0.53 -6.50
C GLY A 73 -19.72 -1.40 -5.33
N SER A 74 -18.85 -2.38 -5.58
CA SER A 74 -18.30 -3.21 -4.51
C SER A 74 -17.10 -2.55 -3.81
N GLU A 75 -17.00 -2.79 -2.51
CA GLU A 75 -15.91 -2.31 -1.66
C GLU A 75 -14.62 -3.12 -1.89
N GLN A 76 -13.47 -2.43 -1.93
CA GLN A 76 -12.14 -3.04 -1.98
C GLN A 76 -11.20 -2.34 -1.01
N TRP A 77 -10.42 -3.13 -0.27
CA TRP A 77 -9.32 -2.61 0.56
C TRP A 77 -8.02 -2.62 -0.24
N VAL A 78 -7.30 -1.51 -0.19
CA VAL A 78 -6.07 -1.25 -0.93
C VAL A 78 -4.99 -0.89 0.07
N TYR A 79 -3.93 -1.70 0.12
CA TYR A 79 -2.76 -1.45 0.95
C TYR A 79 -1.61 -0.97 0.06
N VAL A 80 -1.08 0.20 0.34
CA VAL A 80 0.06 0.81 -0.35
C VAL A 80 1.25 0.81 0.59
N HIS A 81 2.38 0.25 0.13
CA HIS A 81 3.66 0.27 0.81
C HIS A 81 4.69 1.00 -0.06
N ILE A 82 5.27 2.08 0.44
CA ILE A 82 6.33 2.82 -0.24
C ILE A 82 7.60 2.79 0.59
N GLU A 83 8.70 2.43 -0.06
CA GLU A 83 10.04 2.50 0.51
C GLU A 83 10.81 3.67 -0.09
N VAL A 84 11.09 4.67 0.74
CA VAL A 84 11.91 5.83 0.37
C VAL A 84 13.27 5.64 1.04
N GLN A 85 14.26 5.21 0.25
CA GLN A 85 15.63 4.89 0.66
C GLN A 85 15.76 3.57 1.45
N GLY A 86 16.22 2.54 0.75
CA GLY A 86 16.66 1.29 1.36
C GLY A 86 17.44 0.49 0.35
N GLY A 87 18.73 0.24 0.60
CA GLY A 87 19.42 -0.82 -0.12
C GLY A 87 18.67 -2.15 0.07
N HIS A 88 18.84 -3.07 -0.89
CA HIS A 88 18.19 -4.39 -0.93
C HIS A 88 17.93 -4.97 0.47
N GLU A 89 16.68 -4.95 0.89
CA GLU A 89 16.23 -5.65 2.09
C GLU A 89 15.85 -7.07 1.72
N THR A 90 16.42 -8.06 2.43
CA THR A 90 16.14 -9.48 2.16
C THR A 90 14.71 -9.89 2.50
N ASP A 91 14.04 -9.10 3.36
CA ASP A 91 12.76 -9.48 3.97
C ASP A 91 11.59 -8.62 3.44
N PHE A 92 11.84 -7.81 2.41
CA PHE A 92 10.85 -6.91 1.80
C PHE A 92 9.55 -7.62 1.42
N GLU A 93 9.69 -8.64 0.56
CA GLU A 93 8.55 -9.39 0.04
C GLU A 93 7.80 -10.11 1.17
N GLN A 94 8.55 -10.62 2.15
CA GLN A 94 8.00 -11.28 3.33
C GLN A 94 7.20 -10.30 4.19
N ARG A 95 7.62 -9.05 4.34
CA ARG A 95 6.89 -8.02 5.10
C ARG A 95 5.57 -7.67 4.42
N VAL A 96 5.59 -7.37 3.13
CA VAL A 96 4.36 -7.05 2.35
C VAL A 96 3.36 -8.21 2.43
N TYR A 97 3.85 -9.46 2.27
CA TYR A 97 3.03 -10.65 2.43
C TYR A 97 2.46 -10.78 3.85
N THR A 98 3.30 -10.60 4.88
CA THR A 98 2.89 -10.72 6.28
C THR A 98 1.79 -9.72 6.63
N TYR A 99 1.91 -8.48 6.16
CA TYR A 99 0.91 -7.45 6.46
C TYR A 99 -0.39 -7.71 5.72
N ASN A 100 -0.34 -8.11 4.44
CA ASN A 100 -1.52 -8.53 3.68
C ASN A 100 -2.25 -9.69 4.39
N TYR A 101 -1.52 -10.74 4.78
CA TYR A 101 -2.07 -11.88 5.51
C TYR A 101 -2.70 -11.46 6.84
N ARG A 102 -2.04 -10.59 7.63
CA ARG A 102 -2.58 -10.11 8.91
C ARG A 102 -3.85 -9.27 8.74
N LEU A 103 -3.95 -8.47 7.68
CA LEU A 103 -5.17 -7.73 7.37
C LEU A 103 -6.31 -8.69 7.04
N PHE A 104 -6.04 -9.72 6.23
CA PHE A 104 -7.03 -10.76 5.91
C PHE A 104 -7.46 -11.52 7.17
N ASP A 105 -6.51 -12.05 7.94
CA ASP A 105 -6.78 -12.84 9.14
C ASP A 105 -7.58 -12.06 10.19
N ARG A 106 -7.26 -10.77 10.39
CA ARG A 106 -7.92 -9.92 11.39
C ARG A 106 -9.30 -9.43 10.94
N TYR A 107 -9.45 -9.01 9.69
CA TYR A 107 -10.66 -8.32 9.22
C TYR A 107 -11.53 -9.14 8.29
N ASN A 108 -11.07 -10.34 7.88
CA ASN A 108 -11.73 -11.20 6.89
C ASN A 108 -12.03 -10.45 5.59
N ARG A 109 -11.07 -9.63 5.13
CA ARG A 109 -11.15 -8.84 3.90
C ARG A 109 -9.98 -9.15 2.99
N TYR A 110 -10.26 -9.38 1.71
CA TYR A 110 -9.22 -9.44 0.70
C TYR A 110 -8.63 -8.04 0.49
N VAL A 111 -7.31 -7.94 0.54
CA VAL A 111 -6.58 -6.68 0.37
C VAL A 111 -5.73 -6.76 -0.89
N ALA A 112 -5.84 -5.75 -1.75
CA ALA A 112 -4.93 -5.58 -2.87
C ALA A 112 -3.69 -4.81 -2.37
N SER A 113 -2.51 -5.42 -2.44
CA SER A 113 -1.25 -4.80 -2.04
C SER A 113 -0.54 -4.17 -3.24
N PHE A 114 -0.12 -2.92 -3.10
CA PHE A 114 0.63 -2.16 -4.09
C PHE A 114 1.92 -1.65 -3.47
N VAL A 115 3.02 -1.80 -4.21
CA VAL A 115 4.36 -1.53 -3.73
C VAL A 115 5.07 -0.55 -4.65
N VAL A 116 5.67 0.48 -4.08
CA VAL A 116 6.58 1.38 -4.79
C VAL A 116 7.95 1.37 -4.11
N LEU A 117 8.98 1.02 -4.87
CA LEU A 117 10.37 1.06 -4.43
C LEU A 117 11.07 2.26 -5.06
N ALA A 118 11.55 3.18 -4.24
CA ALA A 118 12.41 4.28 -4.67
C ALA A 118 13.87 3.98 -4.28
N ASP A 119 14.53 3.14 -5.07
CA ASP A 119 15.97 2.86 -4.99
C ASP A 119 16.74 3.65 -6.07
N GLU A 120 17.96 4.06 -5.76
CA GLU A 120 18.88 4.74 -6.67
C GLU A 120 19.50 3.78 -7.71
N SER A 121 19.42 2.47 -7.48
CA SER A 121 19.87 1.47 -8.44
C SER A 121 18.86 1.29 -9.59
N ALA A 122 19.28 1.55 -10.83
CA ALA A 122 18.45 1.62 -12.04
C ALA A 122 17.87 0.27 -12.53
N LYS A 123 17.35 -0.57 -11.64
CA LYS A 123 16.59 -1.78 -11.94
C LYS A 123 15.22 -1.72 -11.27
N THR A 124 14.37 -0.83 -11.75
CA THR A 124 12.98 -0.74 -11.32
C THR A 124 12.16 -1.88 -11.92
N GLN A 125 11.73 -2.82 -11.09
CA GLN A 125 10.52 -3.61 -11.34
C GLN A 125 9.44 -3.09 -10.39
N ASN A 126 8.42 -2.42 -10.91
CA ASN A 126 7.19 -2.24 -10.18
C ASN A 126 6.58 -3.63 -10.01
N SER A 127 6.71 -4.23 -8.83
CA SER A 127 6.15 -5.54 -8.55
C SER A 127 4.68 -5.38 -8.13
N ILE A 128 3.79 -6.04 -8.86
CA ILE A 128 2.40 -6.23 -8.43
C ILE A 128 2.36 -7.58 -7.72
N SER A 129 2.26 -7.58 -6.40
CA SER A 129 2.05 -8.79 -5.62
C SER A 129 0.58 -8.88 -5.19
N CYS A 130 -0.24 -9.59 -5.98
CA CYS A 130 -1.58 -10.03 -5.55
C CYS A 130 -1.45 -11.26 -4.63
N ALA A 131 -1.17 -11.06 -3.35
CA ALA A 131 -1.35 -12.12 -2.36
C ALA A 131 -2.84 -12.21 -1.99
N GLY A 132 -3.50 -13.29 -2.43
CA GLY A 132 -4.95 -13.50 -2.24
C GLY A 132 -5.69 -14.05 -3.46
N CYS A 133 -5.00 -14.31 -4.58
CA CYS A 133 -5.63 -14.91 -5.76
C CYS A 133 -5.80 -16.43 -5.58
N MET A 134 -6.81 -16.87 -4.82
CA MET A 134 -7.42 -18.17 -5.10
C MET A 134 -8.47 -17.97 -6.19
N ASN A 135 -8.04 -18.23 -7.43
CA ASN A 135 -8.86 -18.36 -8.63
C ASN A 135 -9.59 -17.07 -9.09
N GLN A 136 -8.85 -16.16 -9.72
CA GLN A 136 -9.29 -15.67 -11.02
C GLN A 136 -8.08 -15.37 -11.90
N VAL A 137 -8.07 -16.10 -13.01
CA VAL A 137 -7.19 -15.96 -14.14
C VAL A 137 -7.19 -14.50 -14.58
N MET A 138 -6.01 -13.89 -14.62
CA MET A 138 -5.72 -12.61 -15.27
C MET A 138 -5.88 -12.74 -16.81
N HIS A 139 -7.06 -13.13 -17.27
CA HIS A 139 -7.47 -13.10 -18.68
C HIS A 139 -8.87 -12.46 -18.74
N GLY A 140 -8.89 -11.15 -18.98
CA GLY A 140 -10.10 -10.37 -19.20
C GLY A 140 -10.52 -9.54 -17.99
N MET A 141 -10.58 -8.22 -18.20
CA MET A 141 -10.82 -7.14 -17.22
C MET A 141 -9.60 -6.81 -16.35
N ILE A 142 -8.66 -6.04 -16.88
CA ILE A 142 -8.70 -4.56 -16.98
C ILE A 142 -8.00 -4.18 -18.28
#